data_AF-A0A2I8B6N8-F1
#
_entry.id   AF-A0A2I8B6N8-F1
#
_cell.length_a   1.000
_cell.length_b   1.000
_cell.length_c   1.000
_cell.angle_alpha   90.00
_cell.angle_beta   90.00
_cell.angle_gamma   90.00
#
_symmetry.space_group_name_H-M   'P 1'
#
loop_
_entity.id
_entity.type
_entity.pdbx_description
1 polymer ?
#
loop_
_entity_poly.entity_id
_entity_poly.type
_entity_poly.pdbx_seq_one_letter_code
_entity_poly.pdbx_strand_id
1 'polypeptide(L)'
;TDPDDLMQGLRFILSFVSPKIAKFFNMRFTPKGVSDFYIDMVDKIVNYRKSHNVVRKDFMQVLLNLNEEIEKSKESDGREPLSLDEMASQTFLFILAGHETTSASLCFLLYELAVNQEMQQKLYDEIKSVDGDITYETIKELEYMDMIFN
;
A
#
# COMPACT_ATOMS: atom_id res chain seq x y z
N THR A 1 -18.01 -6.92 -20.85
CA THR A 1 -17.50 -5.79 -20.07
C THR A 1 -18.70 -4.96 -19.67
N ASP A 2 -18.91 -4.78 -18.37
CA ASP A 2 -20.07 -4.06 -17.83
C ASP A 2 -19.96 -2.57 -18.20
N PRO A 3 -21.00 -1.90 -18.74
CA PRO A 3 -20.97 -0.46 -19.03
C PRO A 3 -20.58 0.41 -17.82
N ASP A 4 -20.83 -0.07 -16.60
CA ASP A 4 -20.41 0.62 -15.37
C ASP A 4 -18.89 0.60 -15.15
N ASP A 5 -18.18 -0.45 -15.58
CA ASP A 5 -16.72 -0.54 -15.50
C ASP A 5 -16.04 0.45 -16.46
N LEU A 6 -16.59 0.61 -17.67
CA LEU A 6 -16.10 1.58 -18.64
C LEU A 6 -16.28 3.01 -18.12
N MET A 7 -17.41 3.30 -17.47
CA MET A 7 -17.70 4.58 -16.85
C MET A 7 -16.75 4.88 -15.68
N GLN A 8 -16.41 3.86 -14.87
CA GLN A 8 -15.40 4.00 -13.82
C GLN A 8 -13.99 4.28 -14.38
N GLY A 9 -13.58 3.55 -15.43
CA GLY A 9 -12.29 3.80 -16.09
C GLY A 9 -12.19 5.23 -16.66
N LEU A 10 -13.27 5.74 -17.26
CA LEU A 10 -13.31 7.12 -17.74
C LEU A 10 -13.19 8.15 -16.60
N ARG A 11 -13.88 7.92 -15.48
CA ARG A 11 -13.78 8.76 -14.27
C ARG A 11 -12.37 8.76 -13.69
N PHE A 12 -11.68 7.62 -13.72
CA PHE A 12 -10.30 7.49 -13.27
C PHE A 12 -9.36 8.35 -14.12
N ILE A 13 -9.43 8.22 -15.44
CA ILE A 13 -8.61 9.00 -16.39
C ILE A 13 -8.87 10.51 -16.23
N LEU A 14 -10.14 10.92 -16.16
CA LEU A 14 -10.51 12.33 -16.01
C LEU A 14 -10.03 12.92 -14.68
N SER A 15 -10.05 12.13 -13.61
CA SER A 15 -9.55 12.55 -12.29
C SER A 15 -8.05 12.78 -12.28
N PHE A 16 -7.29 11.99 -13.04
CA PHE A 16 -5.83 12.10 -13.13
C PHE A 16 -5.38 13.19 -14.13
N VAL A 17 -6.06 13.31 -15.28
CA VAL A 17 -5.70 14.26 -16.35
C VAL A 17 -6.16 15.68 -16.04
N SER A 18 -7.34 15.86 -15.44
CA SER A 18 -7.86 17.18 -15.10
C SER A 18 -8.70 17.16 -13.82
N PRO A 19 -8.07 17.34 -12.64
CA PRO A 19 -8.78 17.33 -11.36
C PRO A 19 -9.83 18.44 -11.24
N LYS A 20 -9.73 19.52 -12.03
CA LYS A 20 -10.75 20.59 -12.09
C LYS A 20 -12.06 20.11 -12.75
N ILE A 21 -11.96 19.32 -13.82
CA ILE A 21 -13.13 18.78 -14.53
C ILE A 21 -13.80 17.70 -13.68
N ALA A 22 -13.02 16.83 -13.04
CA ALA A 22 -13.56 15.81 -12.14
C ALA A 22 -14.32 16.43 -10.95
N LYS A 23 -13.78 17.50 -10.36
CA LYS A 23 -14.46 18.27 -9.30
C LYS A 23 -15.75 18.93 -9.80
N PHE A 24 -15.75 19.48 -11.02
CA PHE A 24 -16.94 20.11 -11.61
C PHE A 24 -18.10 19.12 -11.80
N PHE A 25 -17.81 17.88 -12.21
CA PHE A 25 -18.83 16.83 -12.36
C PHE A 25 -19.11 16.05 -11.07
N ASN A 26 -18.55 16.46 -9.92
CA ASN A 26 -18.63 15.76 -8.64
C ASN A 26 -18.29 14.25 -8.77
N MET A 27 -17.36 13.93 -9.65
CA MET A 27 -16.95 12.55 -9.92
C MET A 27 -16.08 12.07 -8.76
N ARG A 28 -16.56 11.06 -8.05
CA ARG A 28 -15.77 10.39 -7.01
C ARG A 28 -14.85 9.37 -7.65
N PHE A 29 -13.60 9.39 -7.21
CA PHE A 29 -12.58 8.42 -7.62
C PHE A 29 -12.94 7.00 -7.18
N THR A 30 -13.44 6.85 -5.95
CA THR A 30 -13.93 5.57 -5.40
C THR A 30 -15.46 5.59 -5.26
N PRO A 31 -16.14 4.47 -5.59
CA PRO A 31 -17.57 4.33 -5.30
C PRO A 31 -17.87 4.49 -3.81
N LYS A 32 -18.97 5.17 -3.48
CA LYS A 32 -19.31 5.50 -2.09
C LYS A 32 -19.36 4.27 -1.18
N GLY A 33 -19.94 3.16 -1.65
CA GLY A 33 -20.01 1.93 -0.85
C GLY A 33 -18.64 1.35 -0.48
N VAL A 34 -17.64 1.49 -1.36
CA VAL A 34 -16.26 1.07 -1.11
C VAL A 34 -15.58 2.02 -0.13
N SER A 35 -15.77 3.33 -0.30
CA SER A 35 -15.24 4.34 0.62
C SER A 35 -15.78 4.15 2.04
N ASP A 36 -17.11 4.00 2.18
CA ASP A 36 -17.78 3.86 3.47
C ASP A 36 -17.33 2.56 4.16
N PHE A 37 -17.21 1.45 3.42
CA PHE A 37 -16.66 0.19 3.94
C PHE A 37 -15.23 0.35 4.45
N TYR A 38 -14.37 1.02 3.68
CA TYR A 38 -12.96 1.15 4.04
C TYR A 38 -12.76 2.06 5.25
N ILE A 39 -13.50 3.18 5.33
CA ILE A 39 -13.48 4.08 6.48
C ILE A 39 -13.98 3.35 7.74
N ASP A 40 -15.09 2.61 7.66
CA ASP A 40 -15.62 1.81 8.77
C ASP A 40 -14.63 0.73 9.23
N MET A 41 -13.93 0.08 8.30
CA MET A 41 -12.88 -0.88 8.64
C MET A 41 -11.73 -0.22 9.42
N VAL A 42 -11.25 0.93 8.94
CA VAL A 42 -10.17 1.67 9.59
C VAL A 42 -10.60 2.17 10.97
N ASP A 43 -11.83 2.69 11.09
CA ASP A 43 -12.40 3.12 12.37
C ASP A 43 -12.41 1.99 13.40
N LYS A 44 -12.92 0.82 13.01
CA LYS A 44 -12.94 -0.38 13.86
C LYS A 44 -11.54 -0.77 14.31
N ILE A 45 -10.55 -0.73 13.43
CA ILE A 45 -9.16 -1.06 13.76
C ILE A 45 -8.57 -0.04 14.74
N VAL A 46 -8.76 1.25 14.49
CA VAL A 46 -8.25 2.33 15.36
C VAL A 46 -8.90 2.25 16.74
N ASN A 47 -10.23 2.13 16.81
CA ASN A 47 -10.98 2.04 18.06
C ASN A 47 -10.63 0.78 18.85
N TYR A 48 -10.48 -0.36 18.17
CA TYR A 48 -10.04 -1.60 18.80
C TYR A 48 -8.65 -1.45 19.43
N ARG A 49 -7.68 -0.86 18.71
CA ARG A 49 -6.31 -0.66 19.20
C ARG A 49 -6.25 0.29 20.38
N LYS A 50 -6.99 1.41 20.32
CA LYS A 50 -7.07 2.40 21.40
C LYS A 50 -7.71 1.83 22.66
N SER A 51 -8.80 1.07 22.53
CA SER A 51 -9.51 0.49 23.68
C SER A 51 -8.75 -0.66 24.36
N HIS A 52 -7.99 -1.45 23.59
CA HIS A 52 -7.27 -2.62 24.11
C HIS A 52 -5.77 -2.38 24.31
N ASN A 53 -5.28 -1.15 24.08
CA ASN A 53 -3.86 -0.78 24.13
C ASN A 53 -2.98 -1.70 23.27
N VAL A 54 -3.46 -2.09 22.08
CA VAL A 54 -2.74 -2.98 21.17
C VAL A 54 -1.77 -2.16 20.33
N VAL A 55 -0.48 -2.36 20.56
CA VAL A 55 0.60 -1.78 19.75
C VAL A 55 1.13 -2.83 18.78
N ARG A 56 1.14 -2.50 17.49
CA ARG A 56 1.71 -3.35 16.43
C ARG A 56 2.73 -2.56 15.62
N LYS A 57 3.82 -3.18 15.19
CA LYS A 57 4.84 -2.53 14.35
C LYS A 57 4.38 -2.52 12.88
N ASP A 58 3.37 -1.73 12.56
CA ASP A 58 2.78 -1.62 11.22
C ASP A 58 2.50 -0.17 10.81
N PHE A 59 2.09 0.03 9.56
CA PHE A 59 1.82 1.36 9.00
C PHE A 59 0.72 2.11 9.76
N MET A 60 -0.32 1.41 10.25
CA MET A 60 -1.38 2.01 11.06
C MET A 60 -0.82 2.60 12.37
N GLN A 61 0.11 1.89 13.01
CA GLN A 61 0.75 2.41 14.21
C GLN A 61 1.65 3.61 13.93
N VAL A 62 2.35 3.62 12.78
CA VAL A 62 3.11 4.80 12.33
C VAL A 62 2.19 6.01 12.20
N LEU A 63 1.01 5.85 11.58
CA LEU A 63 0.02 6.92 11.46
C LEU A 63 -0.52 7.39 12.82
N LEU A 64 -0.79 6.48 13.75
CA LEU A 64 -1.25 6.82 15.10
C LEU A 64 -0.17 7.61 15.87
N ASN A 65 1.08 7.17 15.82
CA ASN A 65 2.19 7.86 16.47
C ASN A 65 2.41 9.25 15.86
N LEU A 66 2.38 9.36 14.53
CA LEU A 66 2.46 10.65 13.83
C LEU A 66 1.33 11.59 14.27
N ASN A 67 0.11 11.07 14.39
CA ASN A 67 -1.03 11.86 14.84
C ASN A 67 -0.85 12.37 16.28
N GLU A 68 -0.35 11.53 17.19
CA GLU A 68 -0.03 11.93 18.56
C GLU A 68 1.09 12.99 18.64
N GLU A 69 2.09 12.92 17.75
CA GLU A 69 3.14 13.93 17.65
C GLU A 69 2.61 15.28 17.13
N ILE A 70 1.71 15.25 16.15
CA ILE A 70 1.02 16.45 15.65
C ILE A 70 0.16 17.07 16.74
N GLU A 71 -0.60 16.27 17.50
CA GLU A 71 -1.41 16.73 18.63
C GLU A 71 -0.57 17.46 19.68
N LYS A 72 0.62 16.93 20.00
CA LYS A 72 1.56 17.56 20.96
C LYS A 72 2.20 18.85 20.44
N SER A 73 2.34 18.98 19.12
CA SER A 73 2.99 20.14 18.47
C SER A 73 2.02 21.18 17.92
N LYS A 74 0.71 21.04 18.18
CA LYS A 74 -0.35 22.00 17.79
C LYS A 74 -0.01 23.45 18.12
N GLU A 75 0.64 23.68 19.25
CA GLU A 75 0.99 25.03 19.73
C GLU A 75 2.16 25.68 18.96
N SER A 76 3.02 24.90 18.29
CA SER A 76 4.20 25.44 17.58
C SER A 76 4.07 25.49 16.06
N ASP A 77 3.38 24.53 15.46
CA ASP A 77 3.40 24.32 14.00
C ASP A 77 2.03 24.55 13.32
N GLY A 78 0.97 24.76 14.11
CA GLY A 78 -0.38 25.07 13.62
C GLY A 78 -1.03 23.98 12.76
N ARG A 79 -0.47 22.76 12.74
CA ARG A 79 -1.02 21.62 12.00
C ARG A 79 -2.12 20.94 12.80
N GLU A 80 -3.22 20.63 12.13
CA GLU A 80 -4.29 19.83 12.73
C GLU A 80 -3.94 18.33 12.69
N PRO A 81 -4.41 17.54 13.67
CA PRO A 81 -4.27 16.09 13.67
C PRO A 81 -5.04 15.50 12.50
N LEU A 82 -4.58 14.35 12.06
CA LEU A 82 -5.23 13.56 11.03
C LEU A 82 -6.63 13.15 11.50
N SER A 83 -7.62 13.53 10.69
CA SER A 83 -8.96 12.95 10.79
C SER A 83 -8.95 11.47 10.46
N LEU A 84 -9.99 10.75 10.88
CA LEU A 84 -10.18 9.34 10.53
C LEU A 84 -10.21 9.14 8.99
N ASP A 85 -10.87 10.05 8.27
CA ASP A 85 -10.97 10.00 6.81
C ASP A 85 -9.59 10.17 6.15
N GLU A 86 -8.74 11.02 6.70
CA GLU A 86 -7.37 11.20 6.23
C GLU A 86 -6.51 9.97 6.54
N MET A 87 -6.59 9.41 7.75
CA MET A 87 -5.91 8.16 8.09
C MET A 87 -6.32 7.03 7.14
N ALA A 88 -7.63 6.86 6.92
CA ALA A 88 -8.16 5.86 6.00
C ALA A 88 -7.68 6.11 4.56
N SER A 89 -7.66 7.36 4.11
CA SER A 89 -7.17 7.73 2.78
C SER A 89 -5.67 7.41 2.61
N GLN A 90 -4.84 7.69 3.61
CA GLN A 90 -3.40 7.37 3.56
C GLN A 90 -3.14 5.86 3.53
N THR A 91 -3.86 5.09 4.34
CA THR A 91 -3.76 3.62 4.31
C THR A 91 -4.25 3.05 2.99
N PHE A 92 -5.34 3.57 2.45
CA PHE A 92 -5.86 3.16 1.14
C PHE A 92 -4.83 3.41 0.04
N LEU A 93 -4.24 4.61 0.02
CA LEU A 93 -3.23 4.98 -0.97
C LEU A 93 -1.98 4.10 -0.87
N PHE A 94 -1.52 3.80 0.34
CA PHE A 94 -0.36 2.92 0.57
C PHE A 94 -0.59 1.52 -0.04
N ILE A 95 -1.76 0.94 0.20
CA ILE A 95 -2.12 -0.37 -0.37
C ILE A 95 -2.27 -0.28 -1.89
N LEU A 96 -3.00 0.72 -2.39
CA LEU A 96 -3.26 0.87 -3.82
C LEU A 96 -1.95 1.02 -4.62
N ALA A 97 -1.05 1.89 -4.16
CA ALA A 97 0.21 2.15 -4.83
C ALA A 97 1.18 0.94 -4.76
N GLY A 98 1.19 0.23 -3.63
CA GLY A 98 2.09 -0.90 -3.41
C GLY A 98 1.62 -2.21 -4.04
N HIS A 99 0.31 -2.47 -4.08
CA HIS A 99 -0.24 -3.76 -4.50
C HIS A 99 -0.07 -4.03 -5.99
N GLU A 100 -0.59 -3.15 -6.84
CA GLU A 100 -0.60 -3.38 -8.29
C GLU A 100 0.80 -3.41 -8.88
N THR A 101 1.68 -2.48 -8.46
CA THR A 101 3.06 -2.41 -8.93
C THR A 101 3.86 -3.64 -8.52
N THR A 102 3.76 -4.04 -7.25
CA THR A 102 4.51 -5.19 -6.72
C THR A 102 4.00 -6.50 -7.31
N SER A 103 2.68 -6.69 -7.41
CA SER A 103 2.10 -7.90 -8.00
C SER A 103 2.46 -8.05 -9.47
N ALA A 104 2.45 -6.96 -10.24
CA ALA A 104 2.90 -6.96 -11.63
C ALA A 104 4.39 -7.32 -11.74
N SER A 105 5.26 -6.67 -10.95
CA SER A 105 6.70 -6.99 -10.94
C SER A 105 6.97 -8.45 -10.59
N LEU A 106 6.30 -8.98 -9.57
CA LEU A 106 6.41 -10.40 -9.20
C LEU A 106 5.90 -11.33 -10.31
N CYS A 107 4.83 -10.96 -11.00
CA CYS A 107 4.30 -11.75 -12.11
C CYS A 107 5.31 -11.83 -13.26
N PHE A 108 5.93 -10.71 -13.65
CA PHE A 108 6.97 -10.69 -14.68
C PHE A 108 8.20 -11.47 -14.26
N LEU A 109 8.65 -11.27 -13.01
CA LEU A 109 9.76 -12.03 -12.46
C LEU A 109 9.52 -13.54 -12.53
N LEU A 110 8.38 -14.01 -12.02
CA LEU A 110 8.04 -15.43 -12.01
C LEU A 110 7.90 -16.00 -13.43
N TYR A 111 7.39 -15.20 -14.37
CA TYR A 111 7.32 -15.58 -15.78
C TYR A 111 8.73 -15.76 -16.38
N GLU A 112 9.64 -14.79 -16.18
CA GLU A 112 11.02 -14.87 -16.67
C GLU A 112 11.77 -16.07 -16.07
N LEU A 113 11.56 -16.36 -14.79
CA LEU A 113 12.13 -17.56 -14.15
C LEU A 113 11.57 -18.86 -14.77
N ALA A 114 10.27 -18.92 -15.03
CA ALA A 114 9.64 -20.12 -15.59
C ALA A 114 10.17 -20.47 -16.99
N VAL A 115 10.45 -19.46 -17.83
CA VAL A 115 10.98 -19.65 -19.18
C VAL A 115 12.52 -19.81 -19.21
N ASN A 116 13.23 -19.37 -18.18
CA ASN A 116 14.69 -19.47 -18.05
C ASN A 116 15.12 -20.36 -16.88
N GLN A 117 15.07 -21.68 -17.09
CA GLN A 117 15.37 -22.69 -16.06
C GLN A 117 16.77 -22.57 -15.45
N GLU A 118 17.77 -22.11 -16.20
CA GLU A 118 19.12 -21.88 -15.67
C GLU A 118 19.16 -20.75 -14.63
N MET A 119 18.48 -19.63 -14.91
CA MET A 119 18.36 -18.52 -13.96
C MET A 119 17.58 -18.94 -12.72
N GLN A 120 16.48 -19.68 -12.92
CA GLN A 120 15.69 -20.22 -11.83
C GLN A 120 16.52 -21.15 -10.93
N GLN A 121 17.31 -22.06 -11.51
CA GLN A 121 18.13 -22.98 -10.73
C GLN A 121 19.22 -22.23 -9.95
N LYS A 122 19.89 -21.26 -10.59
CA LYS A 122 20.93 -20.46 -9.92
C LYS A 122 20.37 -19.65 -8.75
N LEU A 123 19.19 -19.05 -8.91
CA LEU A 123 18.50 -18.33 -7.82
C LEU A 123 18.10 -19.27 -6.69
N TYR A 124 17.57 -20.44 -7.04
CA TYR A 124 17.20 -21.45 -6.05
C TYR A 124 18.41 -21.93 -5.25
N ASP A 125 19.53 -22.19 -5.91
CA ASP A 125 20.78 -22.62 -5.26
C ASP A 125 21.32 -21.53 -4.32
N GLU A 126 21.25 -20.25 -4.71
CA GLU A 126 21.62 -19.13 -3.85
C GLU A 126 20.72 -19.07 -2.61
N ILE A 127 19.40 -19.11 -2.77
CA ILE A 127 18.45 -19.10 -1.64
C ILE A 127 18.68 -20.32 -0.73
N LYS A 128 18.98 -21.49 -1.31
CA LYS A 128 19.27 -22.72 -0.55
C LYS A 128 20.60 -22.72 0.16
N SER A 129 21.54 -21.87 -0.25
CA SER A 129 22.83 -21.72 0.43
C SER A 129 22.72 -20.97 1.76
N VAL A 130 21.60 -20.29 2.01
CA VAL A 130 21.31 -19.65 3.30
C VAL A 130 21.00 -20.72 4.33
N ASP A 131 21.95 -20.96 5.23
CA ASP A 131 21.76 -21.83 6.39
C ASP A 131 20.97 -21.09 7.49
N GLY A 132 19.88 -21.70 7.96
CA GLY A 132 19.07 -21.19 9.07
C GLY A 132 17.82 -20.42 8.64
N ASP A 133 17.42 -19.44 9.44
CA ASP A 133 16.20 -18.66 9.22
C ASP A 133 16.44 -17.54 8.19
N ILE A 134 15.46 -17.32 7.31
CA ILE A 134 15.44 -16.17 6.41
C ILE A 134 15.14 -14.92 7.24
N THR A 135 16.16 -14.08 7.41
CA THR A 135 16.09 -12.79 8.10
C THR A 135 16.27 -11.62 7.15
N TYR A 136 16.07 -10.40 7.64
CA TYR A 136 16.30 -9.18 6.87
C TYR A 136 17.75 -9.05 6.39
N GLU A 137 18.72 -9.45 7.20
CA GLU A 137 20.14 -9.34 6.82
C GLU A 137 20.53 -10.43 5.81
N THR A 138 20.08 -11.68 6.00
CA THR A 138 20.34 -12.75 5.02
C THR A 138 19.74 -12.44 3.65
N ILE A 139 18.57 -11.78 3.61
CA ILE A 139 17.95 -11.34 2.34
C ILE A 139 18.84 -10.36 1.57
N LYS A 140 19.53 -9.45 2.27
CA LYS A 140 20.43 -8.48 1.61
C LYS A 140 21.70 -9.10 1.07
N GLU A 141 22.11 -10.25 1.61
CA GLU A 141 23.30 -10.99 1.19
C GLU A 141 23.06 -11.82 -0.08
N LEU A 142 21.80 -11.95 -0.53
CA LEU A 142 21.42 -12.65 -1.77
C LEU A 142 21.67 -11.76 -2.99
N GLU A 143 22.92 -11.70 -3.44
CA GLU A 143 23.34 -10.84 -4.55
C GLU A 143 22.63 -11.18 -5.86
N TYR A 144 22.47 -12.46 -6.20
CA TYR A 144 21.84 -12.89 -7.44
C TYR A 144 20.32 -12.67 -7.40
N MET A 145 19.69 -12.81 -6.24
CA MET A 145 18.30 -12.39 -6.06
C MET A 145 18.14 -10.89 -6.34
N ASP A 146 19.00 -10.02 -5.81
CA ASP A 146 18.97 -8.59 -6.09
C ASP A 146 19.19 -8.28 -7.58
N MET A 147 20.09 -9.00 -8.26
CA MET A 147 20.28 -8.88 -9.71
C MET A 147 19.06 -9.30 -10.53
N ILE A 148 18.26 -10.24 -10.04
CA ILE A 148 17.07 -10.73 -10.74
C ILE A 148 15.88 -9.78 -10.58
N PHE A 149 15.80 -9.05 -9.46
CA PHE A 149 14.74 -8.08 -9.21
C PHE A 149 14.95 -6.73 -9.91
N ASN A 150 16.19 -6.36 -10.21
CA ASN A 150 16.56 -5.07 -10.82
C ASN A 150 16.74 -5.15 -12.34
#